data_AF-H9F4Q0-F1
#
_entry.id   AF-H9F4Q0-F1
#
_cell.length_a   1.000
_cell.length_b   1.000
_cell.length_c   1.000
_cell.angle_alpha   90.00
_cell.angle_beta   90.00
_cell.angle_gamma   90.00
#
_symmetry.space_group_name_H-M   'P 1'
#
loop_
_entity.id
_entity.type
_entity.pdbx_description
1 polymer ?
#
loop_
_entity_poly.entity_id
_entity_poly.type
_entity_poly.pdbx_seq_one_letter_code
_entity_poly.pdbx_strand_id
1 'polypeptide(L)'
;RGYWPSYNIPFHEKIYNWSGYPLLVQKLGLDYSYDLAPRAKIFRRDQGKVTDVASMKYIMRYNNYKKDPYSKGDPCNTICCREDLNSPNPSPGGCYDTKVADIYLASQYTSYAISGPTVQGGLPVFHWNRFNKTLHQGMPEVYNFDFITMKPILKRDMK
;
A
#
# COMPACT_ATOMS: atom_id res chain seq x y z
N ARG A 1 -10.65 19.19 -3.67
CA ARG A 1 -11.41 17.92 -3.46
C ARG A 1 -11.19 17.05 -4.70
N GLY A 2 -11.35 15.72 -4.64
CA GLY A 2 -11.10 14.84 -5.81
C GLY A 2 -10.76 13.37 -5.50
N TYR A 3 -10.64 12.99 -4.23
CA TYR A 3 -10.22 11.65 -3.81
C TYR A 3 -10.78 11.31 -2.42
N TRP A 4 -10.77 10.02 -2.09
CA TRP A 4 -11.06 9.49 -0.75
C TRP A 4 -9.90 8.59 -0.31
N PRO A 5 -9.01 9.05 0.59
CA PRO A 5 -7.91 8.22 1.05
C PRO A 5 -8.34 7.35 2.24
N SER A 6 -7.67 6.21 2.40
CA SER A 6 -7.83 5.33 3.57
C SER A 6 -6.47 4.76 3.96
N TYR A 7 -6.14 4.80 5.25
CA TYR A 7 -4.79 4.50 5.74
C TYR A 7 -4.79 4.06 7.22
N ASN A 8 -5.74 3.19 7.58
CA ASN A 8 -5.86 2.56 8.91
C ASN A 8 -6.24 3.48 10.08
N ILE A 9 -6.54 4.75 9.84
CA ILE A 9 -7.04 5.66 10.89
C ILE A 9 -8.54 5.94 10.62
N PRO A 10 -9.43 5.79 11.62
CA PRO A 10 -10.86 6.02 11.43
C PRO A 10 -11.17 7.46 11.02
N PHE A 11 -11.98 7.62 9.96
CA PHE A 11 -12.45 8.92 9.48
C PHE A 11 -13.53 9.53 10.39
N HIS A 12 -14.53 8.73 10.76
CA HIS A 12 -15.64 9.21 11.58
C HIS A 12 -15.15 9.55 12.99
N GLU A 13 -15.31 10.80 13.38
CA GLU A 13 -14.80 11.33 14.65
C GLU A 13 -15.24 10.49 15.86
N LYS A 14 -16.51 10.08 15.92
CA LYS A 14 -17.04 9.23 16.98
C LYS A 14 -16.27 7.91 17.11
N ILE A 15 -15.93 7.26 15.98
CA ILE A 15 -15.18 6.00 15.97
C ILE A 15 -13.70 6.24 16.30
N TYR A 16 -13.11 7.33 15.79
CA TYR A 16 -11.74 7.75 16.11
C TYR A 16 -11.57 7.97 17.63
N ASN A 17 -12.52 8.68 18.25
CA ASN A 17 -12.53 8.94 19.69
C ASN A 17 -12.74 7.66 20.51
N TRP A 18 -13.76 6.85 20.16
CA TRP A 18 -14.04 5.58 20.86
C TRP A 18 -12.92 4.56 20.75
N SER A 19 -12.16 4.57 19.65
CA SER A 19 -11.02 3.66 19.45
C SER A 19 -9.74 4.14 20.15
N GLY A 20 -9.78 5.26 20.90
CA GLY A 20 -8.67 5.74 21.72
C GLY A 20 -7.57 6.49 20.97
N TYR A 21 -7.77 6.86 19.70
CA TYR A 21 -6.76 7.59 18.93
C TYR A 21 -6.37 8.95 19.51
N PRO A 22 -7.27 9.75 20.14
CA PRO A 22 -6.85 10.99 20.80
C PRO A 22 -5.75 10.75 21.85
N LEU A 23 -5.84 9.66 22.61
CA LEU A 23 -4.83 9.29 23.60
C LEU A 23 -3.51 8.87 22.93
N LEU A 24 -3.58 8.13 21.82
CA LEU A 24 -2.40 7.76 21.05
C LEU A 24 -1.70 8.99 20.47
N VAL A 25 -2.44 9.99 19.99
CA VAL A 25 -1.86 11.25 19.50
C VAL A 25 -1.15 12.00 20.63
N GLN A 26 -1.76 12.07 21.82
CA GLN A 26 -1.13 12.72 22.98
C GLN A 26 0.16 12.01 23.42
N LYS A 27 0.20 10.67 23.36
CA LYS A 27 1.34 9.87 23.85
C LYS A 27 2.45 9.64 22.82
N LEU A 28 2.07 9.42 21.57
CA LEU A 28 2.95 8.92 20.50
C LEU A 28 3.06 9.89 19.32
N GLY A 29 2.27 10.97 19.32
CA GLY A 29 2.34 12.05 18.35
C GLY A 29 1.42 11.89 17.14
N LEU A 30 1.62 12.79 16.17
CA LEU A 30 0.68 13.04 15.07
C LEU A 30 0.60 11.92 14.03
N ASP A 31 1.45 10.90 14.10
CA ASP A 31 1.39 9.77 13.17
C ASP A 31 0.11 8.93 13.37
N TYR A 32 -0.58 9.09 14.51
CA TYR A 32 -1.91 8.54 14.81
C TYR A 32 -3.06 9.50 14.51
N SER A 33 -2.79 10.73 14.09
CA SER A 33 -3.85 11.67 13.71
C SER A 33 -4.38 11.34 12.31
N TYR A 34 -5.70 11.47 12.11
CA TYR A 34 -6.29 11.22 10.81
C TYR A 34 -5.69 12.13 9.72
N ASP A 35 -5.45 13.40 10.02
CA ASP A 35 -4.99 14.35 9.01
C ASP A 35 -3.47 14.39 8.78
N LEU A 36 -2.65 14.07 9.79
CA LEU A 36 -1.20 14.31 9.74
C LEU A 36 -0.35 13.04 9.80
N ALA A 37 -0.98 11.86 9.77
CA ALA A 37 -0.28 10.60 9.51
C ALA A 37 0.53 10.65 8.21
N PRO A 38 1.67 9.93 8.11
CA PRO A 38 2.52 9.94 6.91
C PRO A 38 1.74 9.71 5.60
N ARG A 39 0.90 8.67 5.57
CA ARG A 39 0.05 8.35 4.41
C ARG A 39 -0.99 9.42 4.11
N ALA A 40 -1.58 10.04 5.14
CA ALA A 40 -2.50 11.16 4.96
C ALA A 40 -1.82 12.32 4.23
N LYS A 41 -0.60 12.69 4.64
CA LYS A 41 0.20 13.75 4.03
C LYS A 41 0.63 13.40 2.61
N ILE A 42 1.09 12.17 2.38
CA ILE A 42 1.50 11.71 1.04
C ILE A 42 0.30 11.73 0.07
N PHE A 43 -0.85 11.15 0.45
CA PHE A 43 -2.04 11.22 -0.39
C PHE A 43 -2.50 12.65 -0.64
N ARG A 44 -2.52 13.51 0.39
CA ARG A 44 -2.88 14.93 0.24
C ARG A 44 -1.97 15.65 -0.76
N ARG A 45 -0.67 15.36 -0.76
CA ARG A 45 0.32 15.93 -1.68
C ARG A 45 0.17 15.37 -3.11
N ASP A 46 -0.01 14.06 -3.24
CA ASP A 46 0.25 13.36 -4.51
C ASP A 46 -0.99 12.85 -5.24
N GLN A 47 -2.17 12.80 -4.61
CA GLN A 47 -3.39 12.31 -5.28
C GLN A 47 -3.69 13.02 -6.60
N GLY A 48 -3.39 14.33 -6.70
CA GLY A 48 -3.63 15.12 -7.91
C GLY A 48 -2.69 14.78 -9.07
N LYS A 49 -1.66 13.97 -8.83
CA LYS A 49 -0.75 13.45 -9.87
C LYS A 49 -1.32 12.20 -10.55
N VAL A 50 -2.41 11.63 -10.02
CA VAL A 50 -3.12 10.51 -10.65
C VAL A 50 -3.98 11.07 -11.77
N THR A 51 -3.58 10.79 -13.01
CA THR A 51 -4.26 11.26 -14.24
C THR A 51 -4.75 10.09 -15.10
N ASP A 52 -4.32 8.87 -14.80
CA ASP A 52 -4.65 7.64 -15.51
C ASP A 52 -4.42 6.40 -14.62
N VAL A 53 -4.68 5.21 -15.16
CA VAL A 53 -4.45 3.95 -14.43
C VAL A 53 -2.96 3.71 -14.13
N ALA A 54 -2.04 4.17 -14.96
CA ALA A 54 -0.60 3.97 -14.76
C ALA A 54 -0.09 4.77 -13.55
N SER A 55 -0.47 6.04 -13.47
CA SER A 55 -0.20 6.92 -12.34
C SER A 55 -0.95 6.48 -11.07
N MET A 56 -2.14 5.87 -11.19
CA MET A 56 -2.80 5.21 -10.06
C MET A 56 -2.01 4.01 -9.53
N LYS A 57 -1.49 3.15 -10.42
CA LYS A 57 -0.58 2.05 -10.02
C LYS A 57 0.66 2.61 -9.32
N TYR A 58 1.22 3.70 -9.82
CA TYR A 58 2.41 4.34 -9.27
C TYR A 58 2.21 4.84 -7.83
N ILE A 59 1.11 5.56 -7.55
CA ILE A 59 0.85 6.05 -6.17
C ILE A 59 0.57 4.88 -5.21
N MET A 60 -0.11 3.82 -5.66
CA MET A 60 -0.42 2.66 -4.82
C MET A 60 0.80 1.75 -4.56
N ARG A 61 1.84 1.84 -5.40
CA ARG A 61 3.14 1.18 -5.21
C ARG A 61 4.19 2.11 -4.58
N TYR A 62 3.82 3.34 -4.24
CA TYR A 62 4.75 4.36 -3.76
C TYR A 62 5.34 4.01 -2.39
N ASN A 63 6.67 4.08 -2.29
CA ASN A 63 7.39 3.96 -1.04
C ASN A 63 8.35 5.15 -0.84
N ASN A 64 9.42 5.22 -1.64
CA ASN A 64 10.39 6.33 -1.69
C ASN A 64 10.90 6.84 -0.32
N TYR A 65 10.91 5.97 0.70
CA TYR A 65 11.13 6.35 2.10
C TYR A 65 12.46 7.06 2.39
N LYS A 66 13.48 6.81 1.57
CA LYS A 66 14.82 7.44 1.69
C LYS A 66 14.81 8.92 1.31
N LYS A 67 13.87 9.36 0.49
CA LYS A 67 13.79 10.73 -0.04
C LYS A 67 12.53 11.48 0.40
N ASP A 68 11.45 10.77 0.71
CA ASP A 68 10.20 11.40 1.11
C ASP A 68 10.29 11.94 2.55
N PRO A 69 10.18 13.26 2.77
CA PRO A 69 10.27 13.83 4.10
C PRO A 69 9.16 13.35 5.05
N TYR A 70 7.99 12.93 4.52
CA TYR A 70 6.91 12.42 5.36
C TYR A 70 7.17 11.01 5.89
N SER A 71 8.08 10.27 5.26
CA SER A 71 8.48 8.93 5.70
C SER A 71 9.49 8.97 6.83
N LYS A 72 10.18 10.09 7.06
CA LYS A 72 11.20 10.24 8.12
C LYS A 72 12.27 9.13 8.09
N GLY A 73 12.61 8.62 6.90
CA GLY A 73 13.57 7.52 6.73
C GLY A 73 13.04 6.13 7.12
N ASP A 74 11.77 6.01 7.51
CA ASP A 74 11.12 4.74 7.84
C ASP A 74 10.43 4.14 6.60
N PRO A 75 10.79 2.91 6.19
CA PRO A 75 10.25 2.27 4.98
C PRO A 75 8.78 1.88 5.08
N CYS A 76 8.17 1.97 6.26
CA CYS A 76 6.76 1.70 6.49
C CYS A 76 5.90 2.98 6.61
N ASN A 77 6.51 4.15 6.82
CA ASN A 77 5.81 5.44 6.84
C ASN A 77 5.53 5.99 5.44
N THR A 78 4.93 5.16 4.59
CA THR A 78 4.60 5.47 3.19
C THR A 78 3.40 4.66 2.73
N ILE A 79 2.96 4.81 1.48
CA ILE A 79 1.75 4.15 0.98
C ILE A 79 1.95 2.63 0.93
N CYS A 80 3.04 2.17 0.32
CA CYS A 80 3.37 0.76 0.21
C CYS A 80 4.59 0.41 1.07
N CYS A 81 4.31 0.15 2.35
CA CYS A 81 5.29 -0.20 3.38
C CYS A 81 6.21 -1.38 3.01
N ARG A 82 7.49 -1.27 3.42
CA ARG A 82 8.53 -2.30 3.31
C ARG A 82 9.19 -2.53 4.67
N GLU A 83 8.48 -3.17 5.60
CA GLU A 83 9.01 -3.42 6.96
C GLU A 83 10.24 -4.34 6.94
N ASP A 84 10.38 -5.15 5.88
CA ASP A 84 11.56 -5.95 5.67
C ASP A 84 12.82 -5.08 5.46
N LEU A 85 12.67 -3.84 5.00
CA LEU A 85 13.76 -2.88 4.82
C LEU A 85 14.01 -2.01 6.05
N ASN A 86 13.29 -2.25 7.16
CA ASN A 86 13.53 -1.57 8.41
C ASN A 86 14.92 -1.97 8.95
N SER A 87 15.86 -1.03 8.98
CA SER A 87 17.26 -1.31 9.37
C SER A 87 17.42 -1.86 10.79
N PRO A 88 16.80 -1.26 11.83
CA PRO A 88 16.95 -1.79 13.19
C PRO A 88 16.24 -3.13 13.41
N ASN A 89 15.01 -3.30 12.91
CA ASN A 89 14.21 -4.49 13.15
C ASN A 89 13.47 -4.94 11.89
N PRO A 90 14.15 -5.59 10.93
CA PRO A 90 13.51 -6.03 9.71
C PRO A 90 12.51 -7.15 10.00
N SER A 91 11.31 -7.04 9.45
CA SER A 91 10.25 -8.06 9.56
C SER A 91 9.69 -8.39 8.18
N PRO A 92 9.39 -9.66 7.85
CA PRO A 92 8.84 -10.05 6.54
C PRO A 92 7.36 -9.66 6.41
N GLY A 93 7.07 -8.37 6.47
CA GLY A 93 5.73 -7.79 6.45
C GLY A 93 5.68 -6.42 5.79
N GLY A 94 4.47 -5.90 5.66
CA GLY A 94 4.19 -4.63 5.00
C GLY A 94 3.21 -4.77 3.85
N CYS A 95 3.39 -3.95 2.83
CA CYS A 95 2.54 -3.92 1.66
C CYS A 95 2.94 -5.02 0.67
N TYR A 96 2.03 -5.94 0.34
CA TYR A 96 2.32 -7.13 -0.47
C TYR A 96 1.44 -7.28 -1.73
N ASP A 97 0.56 -6.33 -2.03
CA ASP A 97 -0.20 -6.36 -3.28
C ASP A 97 -0.70 -4.97 -3.69
N THR A 98 -1.10 -4.82 -4.94
CA THR A 98 -1.94 -3.70 -5.37
C THR A 98 -2.94 -4.18 -6.41
N LYS A 99 -4.19 -3.74 -6.26
CA LYS A 99 -5.27 -4.00 -7.20
C LYS A 99 -5.87 -2.65 -7.63
N VAL A 100 -6.02 -2.44 -8.93
CA VAL A 100 -6.54 -1.19 -9.49
C VAL A 100 -7.53 -1.51 -10.60
N ALA A 101 -8.68 -0.84 -10.57
CA ALA A 101 -9.67 -0.82 -11.64
C ALA A 101 -10.24 0.59 -11.75
N ASP A 102 -10.64 0.97 -12.96
CA ASP A 102 -11.56 2.08 -13.19
C ASP A 102 -12.98 1.53 -13.42
N ILE A 103 -13.93 2.42 -13.69
CA ILE A 103 -15.33 2.04 -13.89
C ILE A 103 -15.53 1.15 -15.13
N TYR A 104 -14.72 1.31 -16.17
CA TYR A 104 -14.81 0.52 -17.40
C TYR A 104 -14.33 -0.91 -17.16
N LEU A 105 -13.17 -1.07 -16.53
CA LEU A 105 -12.65 -2.38 -16.13
C LEU A 105 -13.62 -3.09 -15.17
N ALA A 106 -14.15 -2.37 -14.19
CA ALA A 106 -15.09 -2.92 -13.21
C ALA A 106 -16.37 -3.46 -13.87
N SER A 107 -16.92 -2.75 -14.87
CA SER A 107 -18.10 -3.22 -15.63
C SER A 107 -17.88 -4.55 -16.37
N GLN A 108 -16.62 -4.91 -16.62
CA GLN A 108 -16.21 -6.16 -17.25
C GLN A 108 -15.62 -7.16 -16.25
N TYR A 109 -15.85 -6.96 -14.94
CA TYR A 109 -15.26 -7.76 -13.86
C TYR A 109 -13.72 -7.87 -13.96
N THR A 110 -13.09 -6.80 -14.43
CA THR A 110 -11.66 -6.76 -14.72
C THR A 110 -10.91 -5.86 -13.74
N SER A 111 -9.68 -6.23 -13.39
CA SER A 111 -8.75 -5.37 -12.66
C SER A 111 -7.30 -5.65 -13.06
N TYR A 112 -6.40 -4.72 -12.78
CA TYR A 112 -4.97 -4.99 -12.76
C TYR A 112 -4.54 -5.35 -11.34
N ALA A 113 -3.82 -6.45 -11.18
CA ALA A 113 -3.31 -6.89 -9.89
C ALA A 113 -1.82 -7.24 -9.96
N ILE A 114 -1.07 -6.85 -8.94
CA ILE A 114 0.31 -7.27 -8.70
C ILE A 114 0.40 -7.91 -7.33
N SER A 115 1.13 -9.03 -7.23
CA SER A 115 1.45 -9.70 -5.97
C SER A 115 2.93 -9.49 -5.65
N GLY A 116 3.22 -9.03 -4.44
CA GLY A 116 4.57 -8.84 -3.92
C GLY A 116 4.81 -7.46 -3.31
N PRO A 117 5.87 -7.34 -2.48
CA PRO A 117 6.37 -6.05 -2.02
C PRO A 117 6.81 -5.14 -3.17
N THR A 118 6.64 -3.83 -3.01
CA THR A 118 7.01 -2.88 -4.07
C THR A 118 8.52 -2.85 -4.32
N VAL A 119 8.91 -2.93 -5.60
CA VAL A 119 10.29 -2.69 -6.09
C VAL A 119 10.43 -1.30 -6.75
N GLN A 120 9.34 -0.51 -6.75
CA GLN A 120 9.29 0.80 -7.40
C GLN A 120 10.39 1.73 -6.87
N GLY A 121 11.03 2.48 -7.78
CA GLY A 121 12.09 3.42 -7.42
C GLY A 121 13.43 2.74 -7.11
N GLY A 122 13.63 1.51 -7.58
CA GLY A 122 14.87 0.75 -7.38
C GLY A 122 15.00 0.14 -5.98
N LEU A 123 13.87 -0.11 -5.31
CA LEU A 123 13.89 -0.87 -4.06
C LEU A 123 14.28 -2.32 -4.33
N PRO A 124 15.03 -2.97 -3.42
CA PRO A 124 15.47 -4.34 -3.63
C PRO A 124 14.26 -5.28 -3.69
N VAL A 125 14.38 -6.28 -4.57
CA VAL A 125 13.45 -7.40 -4.66
C VAL A 125 13.39 -8.12 -3.31
N PHE A 126 12.20 -8.58 -2.93
CA PHE A 126 12.04 -9.38 -1.72
C PHE A 126 12.42 -10.85 -1.98
N HIS A 127 13.21 -11.42 -1.08
CA HIS A 127 13.65 -12.83 -1.09
C HIS A 127 13.34 -13.47 0.26
N TRP A 128 12.68 -14.63 0.26
CA TRP A 128 12.35 -15.36 1.49
C TRP A 128 13.58 -15.90 2.21
N ASN A 129 14.70 -16.14 1.53
CA ASN A 129 15.95 -16.61 2.12
C ASN A 129 16.44 -15.66 3.24
N ARG A 130 16.18 -14.36 3.12
CA ARG A 130 16.49 -13.38 4.18
C ARG A 130 15.68 -13.62 5.46
N PHE A 131 14.52 -14.25 5.36
CA PHE A 131 13.58 -14.58 6.44
C PHE A 131 13.26 -16.08 6.45
N ASN A 132 14.28 -16.92 6.24
CA ASN A 132 14.14 -18.37 6.00
C ASN A 132 13.51 -19.19 7.14
N LYS A 133 13.34 -18.60 8.33
CA LYS A 133 12.64 -19.24 9.47
C LYS A 133 11.12 -19.05 9.44
N THR A 134 10.62 -18.13 8.63
CA THR A 134 9.17 -17.91 8.45
C THR A 134 8.65 -18.94 7.47
N LEU A 135 7.62 -19.70 7.84
CA LEU A 135 6.99 -20.67 6.92
C LEU A 135 6.26 -19.92 5.78
N HIS A 136 6.52 -20.32 4.55
CA HIS A 136 5.97 -19.73 3.33
C HIS A 136 5.71 -20.81 2.26
N GLN A 137 5.17 -21.96 2.68
CA GLN A 137 4.92 -23.10 1.79
C GLN A 137 4.04 -22.72 0.60
N GLY A 138 4.43 -23.17 -0.60
CA GLY A 138 3.73 -22.88 -1.85
C GLY A 138 3.97 -21.46 -2.41
N MET A 139 4.66 -20.59 -1.67
CA MET A 139 5.06 -19.27 -2.16
C MET A 139 6.35 -19.35 -2.98
N PRO A 140 6.53 -18.50 -4.00
CA PRO A 140 7.80 -18.37 -4.70
C PRO A 140 8.87 -17.78 -3.78
N GLU A 141 10.13 -18.16 -3.99
CA GLU A 141 11.27 -17.65 -3.22
C GLU A 141 11.49 -16.13 -3.41
N VAL A 142 11.15 -15.61 -4.59
CA VAL A 142 11.43 -14.24 -5.03
C VAL A 142 10.16 -13.56 -5.51
N TYR A 143 9.94 -12.33 -5.07
CA TYR A 143 8.77 -11.53 -5.48
C TYR A 143 9.21 -10.34 -6.35
N ASN A 144 9.20 -10.57 -7.66
CA ASN A 144 9.47 -9.56 -8.68
C ASN A 144 8.47 -9.68 -9.84
N PHE A 145 7.18 -9.75 -9.51
CA PHE A 145 6.11 -9.90 -10.49
C PHE A 145 5.65 -8.55 -11.04
N ASP A 146 5.07 -8.57 -12.23
CA ASP A 146 4.39 -7.42 -12.82
C ASP A 146 2.88 -7.42 -12.56
N PHE A 147 2.22 -6.31 -12.89
CA PHE A 147 0.76 -6.26 -12.93
C PHE A 147 0.21 -7.19 -14.04
N ILE A 148 -0.73 -8.05 -13.67
CA ILE A 148 -1.51 -8.88 -14.61
C ILE A 148 -2.96 -8.42 -14.69
N THR A 149 -3.61 -8.72 -15.80
CA THR A 149 -5.05 -8.47 -16.00
C THR A 149 -5.86 -9.64 -15.43
N MET A 150 -6.61 -9.38 -14.37
CA MET A 150 -7.53 -10.32 -13.75
C MET A 150 -8.92 -10.18 -14.39
N LYS A 151 -9.48 -11.25 -14.95
CA LYS A 151 -10.84 -11.26 -15.52
C LYS A 151 -11.42 -12.68 -15.59
N PRO A 152 -12.75 -12.86 -15.53
CA PRO A 152 -13.40 -14.11 -15.88
C PRO A 152 -13.11 -14.50 -17.34
N ILE A 153 -12.89 -15.79 -17.60
CA ILE A 153 -12.65 -16.32 -18.95
C ILE A 153 -13.74 -17.28 -19.43
N LEU A 154 -14.55 -17.81 -18.51
CA LEU A 154 -15.70 -18.63 -18.85
C LEU A 154 -16.84 -17.72 -19.29
N LYS A 155 -17.47 -18.04 -20.42
CA LYS A 155 -18.66 -17.32 -20.89
C LYS A 155 -19.82 -17.60 -19.93
N ARG A 156 -20.68 -16.61 -19.70
CA ARG A 156 -22.00 -16.90 -19.11
C ARG A 156 -22.75 -17.79 -20.10
N ASP A 157 -23.23 -18.93 -19.64
CA ASP A 157 -24.28 -19.66 -20.33
C ASP A 157 -25.48 -18.72 -20.43
N MET A 158 -25.72 -18.18 -21.62
CA MET A 158 -26.96 -17.47 -21.91
C MET A 158 -28.03 -18.54 -22.08
N LYS A 159 -28.79 -18.81 -21.01
CA LYS A 159 -30.07 -19.51 -21.08
C LYS A 159 -31.17 -18.54 -21.46
#